data_AF-A0AB38P992-F1
#
_entry.id   AF-A0AB38P992-F1
#
_cell.length_a   1.000
_cell.length_b   1.000
_cell.length_c   1.000
_cell.angle_alpha   90.00
_cell.angle_beta   90.00
_cell.angle_gamma   90.00
#
_symmetry.space_group_name_H-M   'P 1'
#
loop_
_entity.id
_entity.type
_entity.pdbx_description
1 polymer ?
#
loop_
_entity_poly.entity_id
_entity_poly.type
_entity_poly.pdbx_seq_one_letter_code
_entity_poly.pdbx_strand_id
1 'polypeptide(L)'
;MSNIDKHGLLGVQKHANQHRLSRLTMEVHTGELRIMASAVESYTDELIAALEAAEKRIAELQELRKADSAYREMLKRLYDECDTGERRGNGSQSGVAMPSWLTVEAARLLLGVK
;
A
#
# COMPACT_ATOMS: atom_id res chain seq x y z
N MET A 1 -15.40 1.26 20.07
CA MET A 1 -15.37 2.07 18.84
C MET A 1 -15.94 1.20 17.75
N SER A 2 -17.10 1.57 17.18
CA SER A 2 -17.73 0.77 16.12
C SER A 2 -16.78 0.70 14.93
N ASN A 3 -16.58 -0.51 14.41
CA ASN A 3 -15.83 -0.74 13.19
C ASN A 3 -16.68 -0.14 12.06
N ILE A 4 -16.44 1.13 11.72
CA ILE A 4 -17.16 1.80 10.63
C ILE A 4 -16.82 1.00 9.38
N ASP A 5 -17.83 0.38 8.78
CA ASP A 5 -17.67 -0.43 7.58
C ASP A 5 -17.27 0.49 6.42
N LYS A 6 -15.96 0.52 6.13
CA LYS A 6 -15.36 1.29 5.05
C LYS A 6 -15.94 0.95 3.68
N HIS A 7 -16.44 -0.28 3.48
CA HIS A 7 -17.16 -0.64 2.25
C HIS A 7 -18.52 0.06 2.14
N GLY A 8 -19.13 0.43 3.27
CA GLY A 8 -20.30 1.29 3.33
C GLY A 8 -20.00 2.76 2.99
N LEU A 9 -18.78 3.24 3.20
CA LEU A 9 -18.40 4.62 2.87
C LEU A 9 -18.06 4.82 1.38
N LEU A 10 -17.48 3.80 0.74
CA LEU A 10 -17.01 3.87 -0.65
C LEU A 10 -17.90 3.10 -1.65
N GLY A 11 -18.91 2.38 -1.17
CA GLY A 11 -19.80 1.54 -1.99
C GLY A 11 -21.13 2.19 -2.35
N VAL A 12 -22.15 1.36 -2.58
CA VAL A 12 -23.53 1.78 -2.96
C VAL A 12 -24.12 2.83 -2.01
N GLN A 13 -23.71 2.80 -0.74
CA GLN A 13 -24.18 3.75 0.26
C GLN A 13 -23.63 5.18 0.08
N LYS A 14 -22.50 5.39 -0.62
CA LYS A 14 -22.03 6.72 -1.04
C LYS A 14 -23.10 7.43 -1.88
N HIS A 15 -23.50 6.79 -2.98
CA HIS A 15 -24.51 7.34 -3.88
C HIS A 15 -25.88 7.47 -3.22
N ALA A 16 -26.25 6.53 -2.33
CA ALA A 16 -27.49 6.62 -1.57
C ALA A 16 -27.51 7.78 -0.57
N ASN A 17 -26.41 8.03 0.13
CA ASN A 17 -26.30 9.14 1.09
C ASN A 17 -26.23 10.49 0.37
N GLN A 18 -25.54 10.57 -0.77
CA GLN A 18 -25.53 11.76 -1.63
C GLN A 18 -26.94 12.08 -2.15
N HIS A 19 -27.70 11.07 -2.61
CA HIS A 19 -29.09 11.25 -3.00
C HIS A 19 -29.98 11.75 -1.85
N ARG A 20 -29.82 11.20 -0.64
CA ARG A 20 -30.56 11.62 0.57
C ARG A 20 -30.24 13.07 0.97
N LEU A 21 -28.98 13.48 0.91
CA LEU A 21 -28.54 14.85 1.19
C LEU A 21 -29.10 15.84 0.17
N SER A 22 -29.06 15.49 -1.12
CA SER A 22 -29.64 16.30 -2.19
C SER A 22 -31.15 16.53 -1.99
N ARG A 23 -31.89 15.48 -1.59
CA ARG A 23 -33.32 15.58 -1.23
C ARG A 23 -33.56 16.48 -0.02
N LEU A 24 -32.81 16.29 1.07
CA LEU A 24 -32.94 17.11 2.28
C LEU A 24 -32.67 18.59 1.98
N THR A 25 -31.67 18.88 1.14
CA THR A 25 -31.32 20.25 0.71
C THR A 25 -32.48 20.94 -0.01
N MET A 26 -33.27 20.19 -0.80
CA MET A 26 -34.46 20.72 -1.48
C MET A 26 -35.66 20.90 -0.52
N GLU A 27 -35.85 19.97 0.42
CA GLU A 27 -37.02 19.93 1.31
C GLU A 27 -36.89 20.91 2.51
N VAL A 28 -35.67 21.30 2.87
CA VAL A 28 -35.37 22.27 3.93
C VAL A 28 -35.83 23.69 3.55
N HIS A 29 -36.69 24.26 4.41
CA HIS A 29 -37.31 25.58 4.25
C HIS A 29 -36.53 26.75 4.87
N THR A 30 -35.38 26.51 5.50
CA THR A 30 -34.51 27.56 6.06
C THR A 30 -33.16 27.60 5.36
N GLY A 31 -32.71 28.81 4.97
CA GLY A 31 -31.45 29.00 4.23
C GLY A 31 -30.22 28.50 4.99
N GLU A 32 -30.20 28.64 6.32
CA GLU A 32 -29.10 28.19 7.19
C GLU A 32 -28.91 26.67 7.14
N LEU A 33 -30.00 25.90 7.25
CA LEU A 33 -29.93 24.44 7.18
C LEU A 33 -29.51 23.95 5.79
N ARG A 34 -29.86 24.69 4.73
CA ARG A 34 -29.44 24.39 3.35
C ARG A 34 -27.93 24.59 3.16
N ILE A 35 -27.38 25.68 3.71
CA ILE A 35 -25.93 25.96 3.72
C ILE A 35 -25.19 24.88 4.51
N MET A 36 -25.70 24.51 5.70
CA MET A 36 -25.11 23.44 6.52
C MET A 36 -25.12 22.09 5.80
N ALA A 37 -26.24 21.71 5.14
CA ALA A 37 -26.33 20.47 4.39
C ALA A 37 -25.31 20.42 3.24
N SER A 38 -25.16 21.52 2.49
CA SER A 38 -24.17 21.62 1.41
C SER A 38 -22.72 21.54 1.93
N ALA A 39 -22.42 22.17 3.07
CA ALA A 39 -21.10 22.08 3.69
C ALA A 39 -20.78 20.65 4.15
N VAL A 40 -21.77 19.94 4.72
CA VAL A 40 -21.62 18.54 5.14
C VAL A 40 -21.42 17.64 3.92
N GLU A 41 -22.16 17.83 2.83
CA GLU A 41 -21.99 17.09 1.59
C GLU A 41 -20.59 17.27 1.01
N SER A 42 -20.13 18.52 0.88
CA SER A 42 -18.78 18.85 0.39
C SER A 42 -17.69 18.22 1.24
N TYR A 43 -17.79 18.34 2.57
CA TYR A 43 -16.81 17.76 3.49
C TYR A 43 -16.81 16.22 3.43
N THR A 44 -17.98 15.61 3.24
CA THR A 44 -18.09 14.15 3.09
C THR A 44 -17.42 13.69 1.80
N ASP A 45 -17.61 14.40 0.69
CA ASP A 45 -16.96 14.10 -0.59
C ASP A 45 -15.42 14.21 -0.49
N GLU A 46 -14.91 15.24 0.20
CA GLU A 46 -13.47 15.40 0.46
C GLU A 46 -12.90 14.24 1.29
N LEU A 47 -13.60 13.82 2.35
CA LEU A 47 -13.18 12.69 3.18
C LEU A 47 -13.17 11.37 2.41
N ILE A 48 -14.16 11.14 1.55
CA ILE A 48 -14.22 9.96 0.68
C ILE A 48 -13.05 9.97 -0.30
N ALA A 49 -12.78 11.09 -0.96
CA ALA A 49 -11.65 11.21 -1.89
C ALA A 49 -10.30 10.96 -1.20
N ALA A 50 -10.12 11.52 0.01
CA ALA A 50 -8.93 11.27 0.81
C ALA A 50 -8.78 9.78 1.19
N LEU A 51 -9.89 9.11 1.52
CA LEU A 51 -9.90 7.68 1.84
C LEU A 51 -9.54 6.82 0.62
N GLU A 52 -10.12 7.11 -0.55
CA GLU A 52 -9.79 6.41 -1.82
C GLU A 52 -8.30 6.56 -2.17
N ALA A 53 -7.75 7.77 -2.00
CA ALA A 53 -6.33 8.04 -2.23
C ALA A 53 -5.43 7.28 -1.24
N ALA A 54 -5.83 7.24 0.05
CA ALA A 54 -5.10 6.50 1.08
C ALA A 54 -5.11 4.99 0.82
N GLU A 55 -6.25 4.41 0.42
CA GLU A 55 -6.34 2.98 0.09
C GLU A 55 -5.45 2.63 -1.11
N LYS A 56 -5.47 3.45 -2.17
CA LYS A 56 -4.57 3.29 -3.31
C LYS A 56 -3.11 3.31 -2.87
N ARG A 57 -2.75 4.28 -2.01
CA ARG A 57 -1.37 4.40 -1.50
C ARG A 57 -0.95 3.21 -0.65
N ILE A 58 -1.85 2.67 0.16
CA ILE A 58 -1.59 1.46 0.96
C ILE A 58 -1.33 0.26 0.03
N ALA A 59 -2.13 0.09 -1.02
CA ALA A 59 -1.92 -0.99 -1.99
C ALA A 59 -0.56 -0.88 -2.68
N GLU A 60 -0.18 0.32 -3.14
CA GLU A 60 1.15 0.58 -3.72
C GLU A 60 2.28 0.24 -2.73
N LEU A 61 2.16 0.67 -1.47
CA LEU A 61 3.15 0.39 -0.43
C LEU A 61 3.24 -1.11 -0.10
N GLN A 62 2.12 -1.84 -0.16
CA GLN A 62 2.12 -3.30 0.04
C GLN A 62 2.88 -4.02 -1.08
N GLU A 63 2.70 -3.60 -2.34
CA GLU A 63 3.46 -4.18 -3.45
C GLU A 63 4.95 -3.86 -3.36
N LEU A 64 5.31 -2.61 -3.02
CA LEU A 64 6.70 -2.24 -2.77
C LEU A 64 7.32 -3.04 -1.62
N ARG A 65 6.56 -3.28 -0.54
CA ARG A 65 7.02 -4.09 0.59
C ARG A 65 7.26 -5.54 0.20
N LYS A 66 6.40 -6.14 -0.63
CA LYS A 66 6.61 -7.50 -1.17
C LYS A 66 7.89 -7.56 -1.99
N ALA A 67 8.10 -6.58 -2.88
CA ALA A 67 9.33 -6.49 -3.67
C ALA A 67 10.57 -6.36 -2.77
N ASP A 68 10.57 -5.46 -1.78
CA ASP A 68 11.67 -5.30 -0.82
C ASP A 68 11.97 -6.59 -0.05
N SER A 69 10.93 -7.31 0.40
CA SER A 69 11.12 -8.60 1.06
C SER A 69 11.79 -9.64 0.15
N ALA A 70 11.38 -9.70 -1.12
CA ALA A 70 11.96 -10.62 -2.10
C ALA A 70 13.42 -10.28 -2.41
N TYR A 71 13.77 -8.99 -2.53
CA TYR A 71 15.15 -8.54 -2.68
C TYR A 71 16.01 -8.88 -1.47
N ARG A 72 15.50 -8.69 -0.25
CA ARG A 72 16.22 -9.03 0.98
C ARG A 72 16.50 -10.53 1.09
N GLU A 73 15.53 -11.37 0.76
CA GLU A 73 15.72 -12.82 0.75
C GLU A 73 16.75 -13.26 -0.29
N MET A 74 16.70 -12.69 -1.49
CA MET A 74 17.69 -12.94 -2.54
C MET A 74 19.10 -12.53 -2.12
N LEU A 75 19.26 -11.31 -1.57
CA LEU A 75 20.54 -10.83 -1.06
C LEU A 75 21.09 -11.72 0.05
N LYS A 76 20.22 -12.19 0.96
CA LYS A 76 20.61 -13.13 2.00
C LYS A 76 21.13 -14.44 1.39
N ARG A 77 20.43 -15.02 0.40
CA ARG A 77 20.92 -16.25 -0.29
C ARG A 77 22.25 -16.03 -0.99
N LEU A 78 22.42 -14.92 -1.70
CA LEU A 78 23.69 -14.58 -2.34
C LEU A 78 24.82 -14.46 -1.30
N TYR A 79 24.56 -13.81 -0.17
CA TYR A 79 25.53 -13.69 0.91
C TYR A 79 25.88 -15.05 1.51
N ASP A 80 24.88 -15.87 1.84
CA ASP A 80 25.06 -17.21 2.40
C ASP A 80 25.83 -18.13 1.43
N GLU A 81 25.59 -18.02 0.12
CA GLU A 81 26.33 -18.80 -0.90
C GLU A 81 27.76 -18.29 -1.15
N CYS A 82 28.01 -16.99 -0.96
CA CYS A 82 29.36 -16.45 -1.05
C CYS A 82 30.17 -16.72 0.25
N ASP A 83 29.50 -16.87 1.39
CA ASP A 83 30.12 -17.09 2.71
C ASP A 83 30.40 -18.58 2.99
N THR A 84 31.27 -19.17 2.17
CA THR A 84 31.72 -20.56 2.29
C THR A 84 33.00 -20.73 3.09
N GLY A 85 33.56 -19.65 3.65
CA GLY A 85 34.92 -19.62 4.17
C GLY A 85 35.03 -19.62 5.70
N GLU A 86 36.04 -20.30 6.24
CA GLU A 86 36.46 -20.07 7.64
C GLU A 86 36.93 -18.62 7.82
N ARG A 87 36.41 -17.95 8.86
CA ARG A 87 36.92 -16.63 9.27
C ARG A 87 38.31 -16.80 9.86
N ARG A 88 39.31 -16.21 9.21
CA ARG A 88 40.67 -16.11 9.75
C ARG A 88 40.67 -15.17 10.96
N GLY A 89 41.61 -15.37 11.88
CA GLY A 89 41.72 -14.57 13.11
C GLY A 89 41.95 -13.06 12.90
N ASN A 90 42.23 -12.62 11.67
CA ASN A 90 42.33 -11.21 11.26
C ASN A 90 41.03 -10.65 10.64
N GLY A 91 39.95 -11.43 10.64
CA GLY A 91 38.64 -11.04 10.08
C GLY A 91 38.47 -11.27 8.58
N SER A 92 39.49 -11.73 7.85
CA SER A 92 39.33 -12.06 6.43
C SER A 92 38.76 -13.48 6.23
N GLN A 93 37.90 -13.64 5.23
CA GLN A 93 37.38 -14.96 4.85
C GLN A 93 38.31 -15.63 3.84
N SER A 94 38.57 -16.92 4.06
CA SER A 94 39.32 -17.79 3.15
C SER A 94 38.34 -18.56 2.27
N GLY A 95 38.32 -18.35 0.95
CA GLY A 95 37.55 -19.18 0.03
C GLY A 95 36.11 -18.72 -0.23
N VAL A 96 35.93 -17.44 -0.57
CA VAL A 96 34.65 -16.92 -1.10
C VAL A 96 34.28 -17.72 -2.35
N ALA A 97 33.18 -18.47 -2.29
CA ALA A 97 32.66 -19.18 -3.45
C ALA A 97 31.87 -18.23 -4.35
N MET A 98 31.89 -18.50 -5.65
CA MET A 98 30.90 -17.93 -6.56
C MET A 98 29.52 -18.51 -6.20
N PRO A 99 28.46 -17.68 -6.13
CA PRO A 99 27.10 -18.19 -5.97
C PRO A 99 26.72 -19.06 -7.17
N SER A 100 25.78 -19.97 -6.96
CA SER A 100 25.34 -20.90 -7.98
C SER A 100 24.68 -20.16 -9.17
N TRP A 101 24.78 -20.75 -10.37
CA TRP A 101 24.12 -20.21 -11.57
C TRP A 101 22.60 -20.05 -11.37
N LEU A 102 21.97 -20.95 -10.61
CA LEU A 102 20.54 -20.87 -10.27
C LEU A 102 20.22 -19.60 -9.47
N THR A 103 21.06 -19.25 -8.50
CA THR A 103 20.89 -18.06 -7.66
C THR A 103 21.15 -16.78 -8.45
N VAL A 104 22.13 -16.80 -9.36
CA VAL A 104 22.39 -15.71 -10.30
C VAL A 104 21.21 -15.49 -11.25
N GLU A 105 20.65 -16.56 -11.84
CA GLU A 105 19.52 -16.44 -12.78
C GLU A 105 18.23 -16.01 -12.06
N ALA A 106 18.00 -16.49 -10.83
CA ALA A 106 16.90 -16.01 -10.00
C ALA A 106 17.02 -14.50 -9.71
N ALA A 107 18.23 -14.02 -9.42
CA ALA A 107 18.48 -12.59 -9.22
C ALA A 107 18.26 -11.77 -10.49
N ARG A 108 18.71 -12.26 -11.64
CA ARG A 108 18.51 -11.64 -12.95
C ARG A 108 17.03 -11.46 -13.28
N LEU A 109 16.23 -12.51 -13.09
CA LEU A 109 14.78 -12.49 -13.33
C LEU A 109 14.08 -11.49 -12.42
N LEU A 110 14.45 -11.44 -11.14
CA LEU A 110 13.84 -10.57 -10.15
C LEU A 110 14.21 -9.09 -10.39
N LEU A 111 15.44 -8.80 -10.81
CA LEU A 111 15.91 -7.46 -11.19
C LEU A 111 15.45 -7.01 -12.60
N GLY A 112 14.83 -7.90 -13.37
CA GLY A 112 14.38 -7.60 -14.73
C GLY A 112 15.50 -7.35 -15.73
N VAL A 113 16.71 -7.88 -15.48
CA VAL A 113 17.87 -7.70 -16.35
C VAL A 113 17.80 -8.68 -17.53
N LYS A 114 17.69 -8.16 -18.76
CA LYS A 114 17.67 -8.95 -19.99
C LYS A 114 19.05 -9.30 -20.49
#